data_AF-A0A968HUE7-F1
#
_entry.id   AF-A0A968HUE7-F1
#
_cell.length_a   1.000
_cell.length_b   1.000
_cell.length_c   1.000
_cell.angle_alpha   90.00
_cell.angle_beta   90.00
_cell.angle_gamma   90.00
#
_symmetry.space_group_name_H-M   'P 1'
#
loop_
_entity.id
_entity.type
_entity.pdbx_description
1 polymer ?
#
loop_
_entity_poly.entity_id
_entity_poly.type
_entity_poly.pdbx_seq_one_letter_code
_entity_poly.pdbx_strand_id
1 'polypeptide(L)'
;MRDLDFFPSLDFLTMIIVLGIAVFNSDAEANFPWTDLALAPWSIQSSIIARPFILAFAAAIFAVEYEHRTWKIVVPGNRRYVMIISKYLALSAFILLSFFILMVILLIGGMLANLITDSPIEPELTGDTFSEFIGDFALSLSLAFVNTLLLCSLAAFVALFTRSMLFGVLAGVFFVLVEFIGLLLVLALASSLIWEDFGNLYLFTPIYNTDNISSWINFDRGAPSPFDEDISIRYWNRS
;
A
#
# COMPACT_ATOMS: atom_id res chain seq x y z
N MET A 1 -34.20 14.19 -12.30
CA MET A 1 -33.68 12.86 -11.96
C MET A 1 -32.31 13.08 -11.35
N ARG A 2 -32.31 13.02 -10.03
CA ARG A 2 -31.26 13.39 -9.09
C ARG A 2 -30.95 12.11 -8.33
N ASP A 3 -29.68 11.92 -8.02
CA ASP A 3 -29.20 11.03 -6.96
C ASP A 3 -29.40 9.52 -7.21
N LEU A 4 -28.45 8.94 -7.94
CA LEU A 4 -28.08 7.54 -7.79
C LEU A 4 -26.59 7.48 -7.44
N ASP A 5 -26.35 7.50 -6.13
CA ASP A 5 -25.46 6.57 -5.42
C ASP A 5 -24.03 6.43 -5.95
N PHE A 6 -23.29 7.54 -5.90
CA PHE A 6 -21.82 7.50 -5.92
C PHE A 6 -21.31 7.36 -4.47
N PHE A 7 -21.54 6.20 -3.84
CA PHE A 7 -20.92 5.85 -2.55
C PHE A 7 -19.75 4.87 -2.78
N PRO A 8 -18.55 5.37 -3.15
CA PRO A 8 -17.36 4.54 -3.34
C PRO A 8 -16.96 3.75 -2.08
N SER A 9 -17.51 4.08 -0.91
CA SER A 9 -17.28 3.34 0.34
C SER A 9 -17.93 1.95 0.35
N LEU A 10 -19.06 1.75 -0.34
CA LEU A 10 -19.75 0.45 -0.38
C LEU A 10 -19.07 -0.51 -1.35
N ASP A 11 -18.63 -0.01 -2.51
CA ASP A 11 -17.86 -0.80 -3.49
C ASP A 11 -16.48 -1.19 -2.95
N PHE A 12 -15.87 -0.32 -2.13
CA PHE A 12 -14.62 -0.62 -1.44
C PHE A 12 -14.80 -1.74 -0.39
N LEU A 13 -15.88 -1.70 0.39
CA LEU A 13 -16.22 -2.74 1.37
C LEU A 13 -16.53 -4.08 0.71
N THR A 14 -17.28 -4.09 -0.41
CA THR A 14 -17.57 -5.33 -1.13
C THR A 14 -16.32 -5.92 -1.78
N MET A 15 -15.43 -5.09 -2.34
CA MET A 15 -14.14 -5.55 -2.87
C MET A 15 -13.26 -6.14 -1.77
N ILE A 16 -13.22 -5.51 -0.60
CA ILE A 16 -12.53 -6.01 0.59
C ILE A 16 -13.07 -7.38 1.03
N ILE A 17 -14.40 -7.52 1.06
CA ILE A 17 -15.06 -8.78 1.43
C ILE A 17 -14.76 -9.87 0.38
N VAL A 18 -14.80 -9.54 -0.91
CA VAL A 18 -14.47 -10.47 -2.00
C VAL A 18 -13.00 -10.89 -1.95
N LEU A 19 -12.09 -9.97 -1.65
CA LEU A 19 -10.67 -10.29 -1.46
C LEU A 19 -10.46 -11.17 -0.22
N GLY A 20 -11.15 -10.87 0.88
CA GLY A 20 -11.14 -11.71 2.08
C GLY A 20 -11.61 -13.13 1.76
N ILE A 21 -12.74 -13.27 1.06
CA ILE A 21 -13.28 -14.57 0.64
C ILE A 21 -12.30 -15.30 -0.30
N ALA A 22 -11.64 -14.60 -1.23
CA ALA A 22 -10.66 -15.21 -2.12
C ALA A 22 -9.42 -15.75 -1.36
N VAL A 23 -8.97 -15.03 -0.33
CA VAL A 23 -7.89 -15.48 0.57
C VAL A 23 -8.32 -16.73 1.34
N PHE A 24 -9.54 -16.73 1.90
CA PHE A 24 -10.08 -17.87 2.67
C PHE A 24 -10.31 -19.14 1.84
N ASN A 25 -10.46 -19.04 0.52
CA ASN A 25 -10.73 -20.20 -0.34
C ASN A 25 -9.47 -20.90 -0.89
N SER A 26 -8.27 -20.39 -0.61
CA SER A 26 -7.07 -20.86 -1.30
C SER A 26 -6.45 -22.15 -0.75
N ASP A 27 -6.55 -22.46 0.55
CA ASP A 27 -6.03 -23.73 1.10
C ASP A 27 -6.88 -24.19 2.30
N ALA A 28 -7.69 -25.24 2.09
CA ALA A 28 -8.53 -25.86 3.11
C ALA A 28 -7.80 -26.92 3.95
N GLU A 29 -6.55 -26.65 4.33
CA GLU A 29 -5.95 -27.27 5.52
C GLU A 29 -6.07 -26.28 6.67
N ALA A 30 -6.88 -26.67 7.64
CA ALA A 30 -7.63 -25.78 8.51
C ALA A 30 -6.79 -25.25 9.69
N ASN A 31 -5.68 -24.57 9.39
CA ASN A 31 -4.92 -23.81 10.36
C ASN A 31 -5.30 -22.33 10.19
N PHE A 32 -5.62 -21.65 11.30
CA PHE A 32 -5.91 -20.22 11.30
C PHE A 32 -4.71 -19.47 11.87
N PRO A 33 -3.74 -19.05 11.02
CA PRO A 33 -2.62 -18.23 11.44
C PRO A 33 -3.12 -16.81 11.74
N TRP A 34 -3.53 -16.58 12.99
CA TRP A 34 -4.15 -15.30 13.37
C TRP A 34 -3.20 -14.11 13.23
N THR A 35 -1.90 -14.35 13.41
CA THR A 35 -0.83 -13.35 13.19
C THR A 35 -0.79 -12.91 11.73
N ASP A 36 -0.80 -13.86 10.80
CA ASP A 36 -0.72 -13.58 9.36
C ASP A 36 -1.97 -12.85 8.88
N LEU A 37 -3.15 -13.27 9.37
CA LEU A 37 -4.41 -12.60 9.07
C LEU A 37 -4.49 -11.19 9.65
N ALA A 38 -3.92 -10.96 10.83
CA ALA A 38 -3.80 -9.62 11.40
C ALA A 38 -2.82 -8.74 10.62
N LEU A 39 -1.77 -9.33 10.04
CA LEU A 39 -0.75 -8.62 9.29
C LEU A 39 -1.15 -8.37 7.82
N ALA A 40 -2.06 -9.19 7.26
CA ALA A 40 -2.45 -9.15 5.86
C ALA A 40 -2.94 -7.77 5.35
N PRO A 41 -3.74 -6.98 6.08
CA PRO A 41 -4.20 -5.68 5.59
C PRO A 41 -3.08 -4.67 5.36
N TRP A 42 -1.97 -4.79 6.08
CA TRP A 42 -0.86 -3.84 5.97
C TRP A 42 -0.05 -4.04 4.68
N SER A 43 -0.06 -5.25 4.11
CA SER A 43 0.57 -5.56 2.83
C SER A 43 -0.26 -5.11 1.61
N ILE A 44 -1.51 -4.66 1.81
CA ILE A 44 -2.35 -4.17 0.71
C ILE A 44 -1.66 -3.02 -0.05
N GLN A 45 -0.83 -2.22 0.60
CA GLN A 45 -0.16 -1.08 -0.06
C GLN A 45 0.96 -1.46 -1.01
N SER A 46 1.53 -2.67 -0.89
CA SER A 46 2.46 -3.20 -1.88
C SER A 46 1.73 -3.89 -3.02
N SER A 47 0.43 -4.18 -2.87
CA SER A 47 -0.37 -4.76 -3.94
C SER A 47 -0.51 -3.81 -5.12
N ILE A 48 -0.14 -4.32 -6.30
CA ILE A 48 -0.33 -3.64 -7.58
C ILE A 48 -1.78 -3.23 -7.81
N ILE A 49 -2.74 -4.03 -7.32
CA ILE A 49 -4.16 -3.80 -7.54
C ILE A 49 -4.66 -2.67 -6.63
N ALA A 50 -4.22 -2.62 -5.38
CA ALA A 50 -4.75 -1.68 -4.40
C ALA A 50 -4.11 -0.28 -4.49
N ARG A 51 -2.83 -0.17 -4.87
CA ARG A 51 -2.12 1.13 -5.01
C ARG A 51 -2.87 2.14 -5.89
N PRO A 52 -3.37 1.79 -7.09
CA PRO A 52 -4.17 2.69 -7.93
C PRO A 52 -5.41 3.23 -7.22
N PHE A 53 -6.11 2.43 -6.41
CA PHE A 53 -7.29 2.89 -5.67
C PHE A 53 -6.93 3.90 -4.58
N ILE A 54 -5.86 3.63 -3.83
CA ILE A 54 -5.36 4.56 -2.80
C ILE A 54 -4.96 5.89 -3.46
N LEU A 55 -4.23 5.84 -4.59
CA LEU A 55 -3.84 7.02 -5.35
C LEU A 55 -5.03 7.77 -5.93
N ALA A 56 -6.01 7.06 -6.49
CA ALA A 56 -7.23 7.66 -7.03
C ALA A 56 -8.01 8.37 -5.92
N PHE A 57 -8.19 7.72 -4.77
CA PHE A 57 -8.85 8.29 -3.61
C PHE A 57 -8.11 9.53 -3.09
N ALA A 58 -6.79 9.44 -2.92
CA ALA A 58 -5.97 10.57 -2.51
C ALA A 58 -6.07 11.73 -3.53
N ALA A 59 -5.93 11.45 -4.82
CA ALA A 59 -5.99 12.44 -5.88
C ALA A 59 -7.35 13.15 -5.92
N ALA A 60 -8.44 12.40 -5.73
CA ALA A 60 -9.79 12.94 -5.60
C ALA A 60 -9.88 13.93 -4.42
N ILE A 61 -9.44 13.54 -3.22
CA ILE A 61 -9.46 14.39 -2.03
C ILE A 61 -8.64 15.68 -2.22
N PHE A 62 -7.49 15.61 -2.90
CA PHE A 62 -6.69 16.79 -3.21
C PHE A 62 -7.32 17.65 -4.31
N ALA A 63 -7.82 17.06 -5.39
CA ALA A 63 -8.36 17.79 -6.53
C ALA A 63 -9.69 18.49 -6.24
N VAL A 64 -10.56 17.90 -5.41
CA VAL A 64 -11.87 18.46 -5.04
C VAL A 64 -11.75 19.88 -4.47
N GLU A 65 -10.71 20.15 -3.67
CA GLU A 65 -10.49 21.50 -3.12
C GLU A 65 -10.12 22.54 -4.18
N TYR A 66 -9.39 22.11 -5.22
CA TYR A 66 -9.02 22.99 -6.34
C TYR A 66 -10.22 23.30 -7.22
N GLU A 67 -11.04 22.29 -7.50
CA GLU A 67 -12.25 22.43 -8.30
C GLU A 67 -13.26 23.37 -7.63
N HIS A 68 -13.53 23.17 -6.34
CA HIS A 68 -14.47 23.99 -5.57
C HIS A 68 -13.87 25.31 -5.05
N ARG A 69 -12.56 25.54 -5.27
CA ARG A 69 -11.83 26.73 -4.80
C ARG A 69 -11.92 26.96 -3.29
N THR A 70 -12.20 25.92 -2.50
CA THR A 70 -12.35 26.00 -1.04
C THR A 70 -11.06 26.44 -0.36
N TRP A 71 -9.91 26.20 -0.99
CA TRP A 71 -8.60 26.68 -0.53
C TRP A 71 -8.58 28.20 -0.27
N LYS A 72 -9.38 29.00 -0.99
CA LYS A 72 -9.44 30.46 -0.79
C LYS A 72 -10.03 30.86 0.55
N ILE A 73 -10.88 30.02 1.12
CA ILE A 73 -11.55 30.27 2.40
C ILE A 73 -10.61 29.89 3.56
N VAL A 74 -9.83 28.81 3.39
CA VAL A 74 -9.01 28.25 4.46
C VAL A 74 -7.63 28.95 4.57
N VAL A 75 -7.05 29.36 3.44
CA VAL A 75 -5.67 29.89 3.41
C VAL A 75 -5.43 31.19 4.19
N PRO A 76 -6.34 32.18 4.25
CA PRO A 76 -6.07 33.46 4.91
C PRO A 76 -5.83 33.36 6.42
N GLY A 77 -6.38 32.34 7.10
CA GLY A 77 -6.32 32.21 8.55
C GLY A 77 -5.18 31.35 9.09
N ASN A 78 -4.51 30.57 8.25
CA ASN A 78 -3.56 29.54 8.68
C ASN A 78 -2.26 29.56 7.88
N ARG A 79 -1.17 29.11 8.50
CA ARG A 79 0.12 28.93 7.82
C ARG A 79 -0.02 27.80 6.77
N ARG A 80 0.40 28.08 5.53
CA ARG A 80 0.24 27.15 4.38
C ARG A 80 0.77 25.74 4.64
N TYR A 81 1.95 25.64 5.25
CA TYR A 81 2.57 24.34 5.52
C TYR A 81 1.78 23.50 6.55
N VAL A 82 1.14 24.13 7.54
CA VAL A 82 0.34 23.43 8.56
C VAL A 82 -0.87 22.77 7.90
N MET A 83 -1.57 23.47 7.02
CA MET A 83 -2.72 22.93 6.28
C MET A 83 -2.34 21.75 5.39
N ILE A 84 -1.19 21.85 4.72
CA ILE A 84 -0.68 20.77 3.88
C ILE A 84 -0.38 19.53 4.73
N ILE A 85 0.42 19.69 5.80
CA ILE A 85 0.80 18.59 6.69
C ILE A 85 -0.44 17.95 7.33
N SER A 86 -1.37 18.75 7.85
CA SER A 86 -2.58 18.23 8.47
C SER A 86 -3.42 17.41 7.50
N LYS A 87 -3.46 17.80 6.22
CA LYS A 87 -4.22 17.06 5.19
C LYS A 87 -3.57 15.72 4.87
N TYR A 88 -2.24 15.69 4.72
CA TYR A 88 -1.51 14.42 4.54
C TYR A 88 -1.68 13.49 5.74
N LEU A 89 -1.57 14.02 6.96
CA LEU A 89 -1.73 13.22 8.18
C LEU A 89 -3.16 12.72 8.33
N ALA A 90 -4.17 13.56 8.09
CA ALA A 90 -5.57 13.15 8.18
C ALA A 90 -5.92 12.07 7.15
N LEU A 91 -5.48 12.24 5.90
CA LEU A 91 -5.71 11.26 4.84
C LEU A 91 -5.00 9.94 5.15
N SER A 92 -3.75 10.00 5.60
CA SER A 92 -2.98 8.81 5.96
C SER A 92 -3.61 8.08 7.15
N ALA A 93 -4.00 8.81 8.20
CA ALA A 93 -4.70 8.25 9.35
C ALA A 93 -6.03 7.59 8.96
N PHE A 94 -6.78 8.19 8.03
CA PHE A 94 -8.03 7.62 7.52
C PHE A 94 -7.82 6.29 6.77
N ILE A 95 -6.78 6.22 5.93
CA ILE A 95 -6.41 5.00 5.20
C ILE A 95 -5.96 3.91 6.19
N LEU A 96 -5.07 4.24 7.13
CA LEU A 96 -4.61 3.31 8.14
C LEU A 96 -5.75 2.82 9.06
N LEU A 97 -6.68 3.71 9.42
CA LEU A 97 -7.87 3.33 10.16
C LEU A 97 -8.73 2.34 9.38
N SER A 98 -8.86 2.52 8.06
CA SER A 98 -9.59 1.58 7.20
C SER A 98 -8.93 0.20 7.20
N PHE A 99 -7.59 0.14 7.21
CA PHE A 99 -6.86 -1.13 7.28
C PHE A 99 -6.94 -1.78 8.65
N PHE A 100 -6.93 -0.98 9.70
CA PHE A 100 -7.18 -1.47 11.06
C PHE A 100 -8.58 -2.08 11.19
N ILE A 101 -9.60 -1.43 10.62
CA ILE A 101 -10.97 -1.99 10.59
C ILE A 101 -10.99 -3.30 9.80
N LEU A 102 -10.32 -3.36 8.65
CA LEU A 102 -10.19 -4.60 7.88
C LEU A 102 -9.51 -5.71 8.69
N MET A 103 -8.41 -5.41 9.38
CA MET A 103 -7.74 -6.35 10.28
C MET A 103 -8.71 -6.94 11.31
N VAL A 104 -9.48 -6.08 11.97
CA VAL A 104 -10.49 -6.51 12.96
C VAL A 104 -11.55 -7.41 12.32
N ILE A 105 -12.02 -7.06 11.12
CA ILE A 105 -12.99 -7.87 10.37
C ILE A 105 -12.42 -9.24 10.02
N LEU A 106 -11.18 -9.32 9.52
CA LEU A 106 -10.53 -10.58 9.17
C LEU A 106 -10.31 -11.46 10.40
N LEU A 107 -9.85 -10.87 11.50
CA LEU A 107 -9.66 -11.59 12.76
C LEU A 107 -10.98 -12.16 13.28
N ILE A 108 -12.04 -11.35 13.34
CA ILE A 108 -13.37 -11.82 13.76
C ILE A 108 -13.88 -12.90 12.81
N GLY A 109 -13.73 -12.68 11.49
CA GLY A 109 -14.19 -13.61 10.46
C GLY A 109 -13.52 -14.98 10.57
N GLY A 110 -12.19 -15.02 10.73
CA GLY A 110 -11.49 -16.29 10.86
C GLY A 110 -11.63 -16.93 12.25
N MET A 111 -11.81 -16.15 13.33
CA MET A 111 -12.21 -16.70 14.63
C MET A 111 -13.58 -17.41 14.55
N LEU A 112 -14.55 -16.82 13.85
CA LEU A 112 -15.85 -17.46 13.61
C LEU A 112 -15.73 -18.70 12.72
N ALA A 113 -14.84 -18.68 11.72
CA ALA A 113 -14.58 -19.84 10.88
C ALA A 113 -14.02 -21.02 11.68
N ASN A 114 -13.04 -20.79 12.56
CA ASN A 114 -12.50 -21.82 13.45
C ASN A 114 -13.53 -22.41 14.39
N LEU A 115 -14.42 -21.57 14.91
CA LEU A 115 -15.50 -22.02 15.79
C LEU A 115 -16.45 -22.99 15.07
N ILE A 116 -16.59 -22.87 13.74
CA ILE A 116 -17.43 -23.75 12.92
C ILE A 116 -16.69 -25.04 12.56
N THR A 117 -15.37 -24.98 12.34
CA THR A 117 -14.56 -26.12 11.89
C THR A 117 -13.90 -26.91 13.02
N ASP A 118 -14.03 -26.45 14.28
CA ASP A 118 -13.29 -26.95 15.45
C ASP A 118 -11.76 -27.01 15.21
N SER A 119 -11.26 -26.05 14.41
CA SER A 119 -9.84 -25.94 14.10
C SER A 119 -9.04 -25.31 15.25
N PRO A 120 -7.82 -25.77 15.52
CA PRO A 120 -6.95 -25.11 16.49
C PRO A 120 -6.56 -23.70 16.01
N ILE A 121 -6.47 -22.76 16.96
CA ILE A 121 -5.93 -21.42 16.72
C ILE A 121 -4.41 -21.54 16.77
N GLU A 122 -3.75 -21.24 15.65
CA GLU A 122 -2.28 -21.25 15.55
C GLU A 122 -1.77 -19.85 15.18
N PRO A 123 -0.58 -19.43 15.58
CA PRO A 123 0.17 -19.97 16.71
C PRO A 123 -0.60 -19.81 18.04
N GLU A 124 -0.30 -20.63 19.03
CA GLU A 124 -0.88 -20.48 20.38
C GLU A 124 -0.59 -19.07 20.94
N LEU A 125 -1.58 -18.49 21.63
CA LEU A 125 -1.44 -17.16 22.24
C LEU A 125 -0.58 -17.28 23.52
N THR A 126 0.72 -17.19 23.34
CA THR A 126 1.73 -17.16 24.40
C THR A 126 2.28 -15.74 24.56
N GLY A 127 2.98 -15.47 25.66
CA GLY A 127 3.64 -14.17 25.84
C GLY A 127 4.69 -13.88 24.76
N ASP A 128 5.42 -14.91 24.33
CA ASP A 128 6.47 -14.80 23.32
C ASP A 128 5.88 -14.51 21.93
N THR A 129 4.86 -15.29 21.52
CA THR A 129 4.18 -15.07 20.23
C THR A 129 3.47 -13.73 20.16
N PHE A 130 2.89 -13.26 21.28
CA PHE A 130 2.29 -11.92 21.33
C PHE A 130 3.35 -10.81 21.25
N SER A 131 4.50 -10.96 21.90
CA SER A 131 5.60 -9.99 21.83
C SER A 131 6.17 -9.88 20.42
N GLU A 132 6.37 -11.02 19.75
CA GLU A 132 6.81 -11.07 18.35
C GLU A 132 5.79 -10.39 17.43
N PHE A 133 4.51 -10.74 17.56
CA PHE A 133 3.43 -10.12 16.80
C PHE A 133 3.38 -8.59 16.96
N ILE A 134 3.56 -8.06 18.17
CA ILE A 134 3.56 -6.60 18.39
C ILE A 134 4.75 -5.93 17.67
N GLY A 135 5.91 -6.58 17.61
CA GLY A 135 7.06 -6.12 16.84
C GLY A 135 6.74 -6.03 15.36
N ASP A 136 6.23 -7.12 14.79
CA ASP A 136 5.87 -7.21 13.36
C ASP A 136 4.74 -6.25 12.99
N PHE A 137 3.75 -6.11 13.87
CA PHE A 137 2.65 -5.17 13.72
C PHE A 137 3.15 -3.72 13.70
N ALA A 138 4.04 -3.35 14.62
CA ALA A 138 4.58 -2.00 14.67
C ALA A 138 5.41 -1.65 13.44
N LEU A 139 6.22 -2.60 12.94
CA LEU A 139 7.00 -2.44 11.71
C LEU A 139 6.08 -2.33 10.49
N SER A 140 5.11 -3.24 10.37
CA SER A 140 4.13 -3.25 9.27
C SER A 140 3.31 -1.96 9.23
N LEU A 141 2.83 -1.49 10.39
CA LEU A 141 2.10 -0.23 10.52
C LEU A 141 2.96 0.97 10.12
N SER A 142 4.23 0.98 10.54
CA SER A 142 5.17 2.07 10.22
C SER A 142 5.46 2.13 8.73
N LEU A 143 5.69 0.96 8.10
CA LEU A 143 5.91 0.86 6.66
C LEU A 143 4.65 1.27 5.88
N ALA A 144 3.48 0.80 6.29
CA ALA A 144 2.19 1.20 5.72
C ALA A 144 1.96 2.71 5.86
N PHE A 145 2.34 3.32 6.98
CA PHE A 145 2.23 4.77 7.14
C PHE A 145 3.12 5.54 6.15
N VAL A 146 4.39 5.16 6.04
CA VAL A 146 5.35 5.79 5.10
C VAL A 146 4.90 5.61 3.65
N ASN A 147 4.50 4.40 3.27
CA ASN A 147 4.01 4.09 1.93
C ASN A 147 2.76 4.91 1.59
N THR A 148 1.83 5.04 2.54
CA THR A 148 0.64 5.88 2.36
C THR A 148 1.01 7.34 2.14
N LEU A 149 1.96 7.89 2.92
CA LEU A 149 2.42 9.26 2.75
C LEU A 149 3.07 9.48 1.38
N LEU A 150 3.88 8.53 0.90
CA LEU A 150 4.49 8.59 -0.43
C LEU A 150 3.44 8.59 -1.54
N LEU A 151 2.46 7.67 -1.47
CA LEU A 151 1.36 7.61 -2.43
C LEU A 151 0.53 8.88 -2.40
N CYS A 152 0.16 9.36 -1.21
CA CYS A 152 -0.57 10.62 -1.06
C CYS A 152 0.21 11.79 -1.68
N SER A 153 1.54 11.83 -1.50
CA SER A 153 2.40 12.89 -2.04
C SER A 153 2.43 12.89 -3.57
N LEU A 154 2.52 11.71 -4.17
CA LEU A 154 2.42 11.53 -5.62
C LEU A 154 1.05 11.97 -6.13
N ALA A 155 -0.03 11.49 -5.52
CA ALA A 155 -1.39 11.86 -5.89
C ALA A 155 -1.64 13.37 -5.77
N ALA A 156 -1.20 13.97 -4.67
CA ALA A 156 -1.32 15.40 -4.46
C ALA A 156 -0.54 16.19 -5.52
N PHE A 157 0.69 15.79 -5.84
CA PHE A 157 1.49 16.43 -6.89
C PHE A 157 0.77 16.43 -8.24
N VAL A 158 0.23 15.27 -8.64
CA VAL A 158 -0.53 15.11 -9.89
C VAL A 158 -1.82 15.94 -9.87
N ALA A 159 -2.56 15.92 -8.76
CA ALA A 159 -3.79 16.70 -8.61
C ALA A 159 -3.53 18.22 -8.65
N LEU A 160 -2.44 18.68 -8.02
CA LEU A 160 -1.99 20.07 -8.02
C LEU A 160 -1.65 20.57 -9.42
N PHE A 161 -0.96 19.72 -10.19
CA PHE A 161 -0.53 20.06 -11.54
C PHE A 161 -1.69 20.11 -12.52
N THR A 162 -2.60 19.13 -12.45
CA THR A 162 -3.73 19.00 -13.38
C THR A 162 -4.90 19.90 -13.03
N ARG A 163 -5.08 20.26 -11.75
CA ARG A 163 -6.24 21.02 -11.24
C ARG A 163 -7.59 20.43 -11.65
N SER A 164 -7.64 19.11 -11.86
CA SER A 164 -8.82 18.39 -12.32
C SER A 164 -8.89 17.05 -11.59
N MET A 165 -10.06 16.72 -11.04
CA MET A 165 -10.29 15.45 -10.34
C MET A 165 -10.10 14.26 -11.27
N LEU A 166 -10.72 14.29 -12.45
CA LEU A 166 -10.64 13.21 -13.44
C LEU A 166 -9.19 12.99 -13.89
N PHE A 167 -8.47 14.05 -14.27
CA PHE A 167 -7.07 13.92 -14.68
C PHE A 167 -6.17 13.53 -13.52
N GLY A 168 -6.43 14.01 -12.30
CA GLY A 168 -5.69 13.62 -11.10
C GLY A 168 -5.75 12.11 -10.87
N VAL A 169 -6.95 11.55 -10.92
CA VAL A 169 -7.20 10.11 -10.79
C VAL A 169 -6.55 9.34 -11.94
N LEU A 170 -6.83 9.70 -13.20
CA LEU A 170 -6.32 8.99 -14.38
C LEU A 170 -4.79 9.01 -14.44
N ALA A 171 -4.16 10.16 -14.17
CA ALA A 171 -2.72 10.27 -14.17
C ALA A 171 -2.09 9.52 -12.98
N GLY A 172 -2.72 9.51 -11.80
CA GLY A 172 -2.28 8.69 -10.68
C GLY A 172 -2.26 7.19 -11.02
N VAL A 173 -3.36 6.68 -11.60
CA VAL A 173 -3.43 5.29 -12.09
C VAL A 173 -2.37 5.03 -13.17
N PHE A 174 -2.24 5.94 -14.13
CA PHE A 174 -1.23 5.84 -15.19
C PHE A 174 0.19 5.78 -14.62
N PHE A 175 0.52 6.57 -13.60
CA PHE A 175 1.84 6.51 -12.96
C PHE A 175 2.12 5.15 -12.33
N VAL A 176 1.15 4.53 -11.65
CA VAL A 176 1.33 3.16 -11.12
C VAL A 176 1.53 2.15 -12.23
N LEU A 177 0.73 2.25 -13.29
CA LEU A 177 0.86 1.36 -14.45
C LEU A 177 2.20 1.56 -15.15
N VAL A 178 2.70 2.79 -15.27
CA VAL A 178 4.03 3.08 -15.83
C VAL A 178 5.13 2.59 -14.91
N GLU A 179 4.98 2.67 -13.59
CA GLU A 179 5.96 2.12 -12.65
C GLU A 179 6.04 0.59 -12.81
N PHE A 180 4.89 -0.08 -12.93
CA PHE A 180 4.80 -1.53 -13.09
C PHE A 180 5.20 -2.04 -14.49
N ILE A 181 4.64 -1.45 -15.54
CA ILE A 181 4.99 -1.77 -16.94
C ILE A 181 6.42 -1.33 -17.21
N GLY A 182 6.86 -0.21 -16.64
CA GLY A 182 8.23 0.27 -16.72
C GLY A 182 9.21 -0.73 -16.16
N LEU A 183 8.90 -1.38 -15.02
CA LEU A 183 9.67 -2.53 -14.54
C LEU A 183 9.74 -3.63 -15.60
N LEU A 184 8.59 -4.07 -16.13
CA LEU A 184 8.54 -5.15 -17.13
C LEU A 184 9.31 -4.78 -18.41
N LEU A 185 9.23 -3.52 -18.83
CA LEU A 185 9.90 -3.00 -20.01
C LEU A 185 11.40 -2.83 -19.76
N VAL A 186 11.82 -2.41 -18.57
CA VAL A 186 13.23 -2.43 -18.17
C VAL A 186 13.76 -3.85 -18.11
N LEU A 187 12.98 -4.83 -17.61
CA LEU A 187 13.37 -6.24 -17.61
C LEU A 187 13.50 -6.79 -19.05
N ALA A 188 12.54 -6.47 -19.92
CA ALA A 188 12.59 -6.85 -21.34
C ALA A 188 13.75 -6.18 -22.08
N LEU A 189 13.99 -4.89 -21.85
CA LEU A 189 15.11 -4.14 -22.46
C LEU A 189 16.46 -4.58 -21.89
N ALA A 190 16.53 -4.87 -20.58
CA ALA A 190 17.69 -5.47 -19.96
C ALA A 190 18.02 -6.74 -20.73
N SER A 191 17.08 -7.69 -20.90
CA SER A 191 17.34 -8.93 -21.66
C SER A 191 17.90 -8.73 -23.10
N SER A 192 17.84 -7.51 -23.66
CA SER A 192 18.19 -7.22 -25.05
C SER A 192 19.38 -6.27 -25.33
N LEU A 193 20.19 -5.83 -24.36
CA LEU A 193 21.62 -5.39 -24.48
C LEU A 193 22.05 -4.20 -23.56
N ILE A 194 21.15 -3.49 -22.87
CA ILE A 194 21.49 -2.25 -22.13
C ILE A 194 21.28 -2.43 -20.62
N TRP A 195 22.18 -3.20 -19.97
CA TRP A 195 22.00 -3.68 -18.59
C TRP A 195 22.38 -2.68 -17.49
N GLU A 196 23.53 -2.01 -17.60
CA GLU A 196 24.15 -1.35 -16.44
C GLU A 196 23.46 -0.02 -16.06
N ASP A 197 23.00 0.76 -17.03
CA ASP A 197 22.44 2.08 -16.76
C ASP A 197 20.98 2.02 -16.26
N PHE A 198 20.19 1.08 -16.76
CA PHE A 198 18.77 0.98 -16.42
C PHE A 198 18.52 0.28 -15.07
N GLY A 199 19.39 -0.65 -14.66
CA GLY A 199 19.30 -1.28 -13.35
C GLY A 199 19.40 -0.25 -12.22
N ASN A 200 20.27 0.75 -12.36
CA ASN A 200 20.44 1.81 -11.37
C ASN A 200 19.20 2.71 -11.25
N LEU A 201 18.52 3.01 -12.37
CA LEU A 201 17.28 3.78 -12.37
C LEU A 201 16.16 3.08 -11.60
N TYR A 202 16.09 1.75 -11.68
CA TYR A 202 15.11 0.98 -10.92
C TYR A 202 15.28 1.11 -9.41
N LEU A 203 16.52 1.20 -8.91
CA LEU A 203 16.82 1.36 -7.49
C LEU A 203 16.24 2.67 -6.90
N PHE A 204 16.01 3.68 -7.74
CA PHE A 204 15.39 4.95 -7.34
C PHE A 204 13.86 4.92 -7.37
N THR A 205 13.24 3.82 -7.82
CA THR A 205 11.78 3.72 -7.83
C THR A 205 11.24 3.59 -6.40
N PRO A 206 10.14 4.28 -6.06
CA PRO A 206 9.48 4.10 -4.77
C PRO A 206 9.15 2.64 -4.48
N ILE A 207 8.63 1.87 -5.45
CA ILE A 207 8.34 0.44 -5.29
C ILE A 207 9.56 -0.33 -4.79
N TYR A 208 10.70 -0.21 -5.48
CA TYR A 208 11.89 -0.96 -5.11
C TYR A 208 12.31 -0.67 -3.67
N ASN A 209 12.32 0.61 -3.27
CA ASN A 209 12.74 1.00 -1.92
C ASN A 209 11.78 0.46 -0.86
N THR A 210 10.48 0.50 -1.11
CA THR A 210 9.48 0.01 -0.15
C THR A 210 9.48 -1.51 -0.05
N ASP A 211 9.67 -2.21 -1.17
CA ASP A 211 9.77 -3.66 -1.22
C ASP A 211 11.09 -4.14 -0.61
N ASN A 212 12.18 -3.40 -0.81
CA ASN A 212 13.47 -3.68 -0.20
C ASN A 212 13.41 -3.53 1.32
N ILE A 213 12.81 -2.44 1.83
CA ILE A 213 12.59 -2.28 3.28
C ILE A 213 11.70 -3.40 3.82
N SER A 214 10.61 -3.73 3.12
CA SER A 214 9.74 -4.85 3.49
C SER A 214 10.50 -6.18 3.53
N SER A 215 11.37 -6.43 2.56
CA SER A 215 12.19 -7.65 2.51
C SER A 215 13.18 -7.72 3.67
N TRP A 216 13.80 -6.60 4.04
CA TRP A 216 14.67 -6.55 5.21
C TRP A 216 13.92 -6.83 6.51
N ILE A 217 12.69 -6.34 6.62
CA ILE A 217 11.83 -6.57 7.79
C ILE A 217 11.42 -8.05 7.89
N ASN A 218 11.00 -8.66 6.79
CA ASN A 218 10.38 -9.99 6.81
C ASN A 218 11.37 -11.15 6.62
N PHE A 219 12.52 -10.90 6.00
CA PHE A 219 13.46 -11.95 5.58
C PHE A 219 14.92 -11.69 5.98
N ASP A 220 15.20 -10.61 6.72
CA ASP A 220 16.57 -10.20 7.10
C ASP A 220 17.55 -10.07 5.90
N ARG A 221 17.01 -9.78 4.72
CA ARG A 221 17.79 -9.60 3.48
C ARG A 221 17.13 -8.61 2.54
N GLY A 222 17.95 -7.98 1.70
CA GLY A 222 17.44 -7.09 0.66
C GLY A 222 16.53 -7.81 -0.33
N ALA A 223 15.59 -7.08 -0.91
CA ALA A 223 14.72 -7.63 -1.93
C ALA A 223 15.58 -8.12 -3.10
N PRO A 224 15.36 -9.35 -3.60
CA PRO A 224 16.10 -9.87 -4.73
C PRO A 224 15.89 -8.91 -5.90
N SER A 225 16.97 -8.26 -6.32
CA SER A 225 16.92 -7.44 -7.52
C SER A 225 16.73 -8.39 -8.69
N PRO A 226 15.74 -8.15 -9.56
CA PRO A 226 15.55 -8.98 -10.74
C PRO A 226 16.71 -8.85 -11.74
N PHE A 227 17.69 -7.98 -11.45
CA PHE A 227 18.90 -7.74 -12.22
C PHE A 227 20.15 -8.37 -11.61
N ASP A 228 20.04 -9.04 -10.45
CA ASP A 228 21.18 -9.38 -9.61
C ASP A 228 21.18 -10.87 -9.24
N GLU A 229 21.58 -11.72 -10.19
CA GLU A 229 22.04 -13.08 -9.86
C GLU A 229 23.54 -13.13 -9.50
N ASP A 230 24.32 -12.04 -9.67
CA ASP A 230 25.80 -12.11 -9.53
C ASP A 230 26.53 -10.75 -9.28
N ILE A 231 25.81 -9.64 -9.08
CA ILE A 231 26.33 -8.27 -8.96
C ILE A 231 26.51 -7.85 -7.48
N SER A 232 25.70 -8.36 -6.55
CA SER A 232 25.77 -8.04 -5.12
C SER A 232 27.11 -8.43 -4.46
N ILE A 233 27.81 -9.44 -4.99
CA ILE A 233 29.16 -9.83 -4.52
C ILE A 233 30.23 -8.84 -5.02
N ARG A 234 29.99 -8.14 -6.14
CA ARG A 234 31.04 -7.36 -6.82
C ARG A 234 31.21 -5.95 -6.27
N TYR A 235 30.19 -5.37 -5.63
CA TYR A 235 30.26 -4.01 -5.07
C TYR A 235 30.64 -3.93 -3.60
N TRP A 236 30.44 -5.00 -2.80
CA TRP A 236 30.85 -5.03 -1.39
C TRP A 236 32.27 -5.55 -1.17
N ASN A 237 32.92 -6.13 -2.18
CA ASN A 237 34.31 -6.60 -2.12
C ASN A 237 35.35 -5.55 -2.59
N ARG A 238 34.97 -4.27 -2.65
CA ARG A 238 35.87 -3.14 -3.03
C ARG A 238 36.11 -2.15 -1.88
N SER A 239 36.09 -2.61 -0.63
CA SER A 239 36.57 -1.85 0.53
C SER A 239 37.66 -2.61 1.26
#